data_AF-A0A9D5J1G5-F1
#
_entry.id   AF-A0A9D5J1G5-F1
#
_cell.length_a   1.000
_cell.length_b   1.000
_cell.length_c   1.000
_cell.angle_alpha   90.00
_cell.angle_beta   90.00
_cell.angle_gamma   90.00
#
_symmetry.space_group_name_H-M   'P 1'
#
loop_
_entity.id
_entity.type
_entity.pdbx_description
1 polymer ?
#
loop_
_entity_poly.entity_id
_entity_poly.type
_entity_poly.pdbx_seq_one_letter_code
_entity_poly.pdbx_strand_id
1 'polypeptide(L)'
;MNCQFRLDQYQIESVSVIVNDKYDSKLPSHTGDVSSTITLNPHKEDPNKYLLALELLVRPKKDHEKDFLPYNIAIKGRAFFAFKDACPRKEAERVLQLNGASILYGLLRAQVAQITAQSVHGQFLLPTMNFVELTQAQQEAKPADATKGKTP
;
A
#
# COMPACT_ATOMS: atom_id res chain seq x y z
N MET A 1 10.56 4.19 -25.30
CA MET A 1 9.11 3.93 -25.18
C MET A 1 8.63 4.62 -23.92
N ASN A 2 7.49 5.31 -23.96
CA ASN A 2 6.93 5.96 -22.78
C ASN A 2 5.78 5.09 -22.26
N CYS A 3 5.98 4.40 -21.13
CA CYS A 3 4.96 3.56 -20.52
C CYS A 3 3.91 4.40 -19.77
N GLN A 4 3.08 5.10 -20.54
CA GLN A 4 2.01 5.94 -20.02
C GLN A 4 0.80 5.07 -19.63
N PHE A 5 0.37 5.20 -18.38
CA PHE A 5 -0.81 4.52 -17.84
C PHE A 5 -1.80 5.53 -17.25
N ARG A 6 -3.04 5.09 -17.07
CA ARG A 6 -4.10 5.84 -16.39
C ARG A 6 -4.79 4.97 -15.34
N LEU A 7 -5.35 5.60 -14.32
CA LEU A 7 -6.26 4.98 -13.37
C LEU A 7 -7.67 4.98 -13.99
N ASP A 8 -8.22 3.80 -14.28
CA ASP A 8 -9.59 3.68 -14.79
C ASP A 8 -10.61 3.72 -13.64
N GLN A 9 -10.31 3.04 -12.54
CA GLN A 9 -11.17 2.94 -11.37
C GLN A 9 -10.37 2.56 -10.13
N TYR A 10 -10.83 2.95 -8.93
CA TYR A 10 -10.39 2.37 -7.67
C TYR A 10 -11.57 2.00 -6.78
N GLN A 11 -11.32 1.10 -5.83
CA GLN A 11 -12.30 0.61 -4.88
C GLN A 11 -11.62 0.39 -3.53
N ILE A 12 -12.31 0.72 -2.44
CA ILE A 12 -11.89 0.39 -1.09
C ILE A 12 -12.62 -0.90 -0.71
N GLU A 13 -11.89 -1.98 -0.50
CA GLU A 13 -12.44 -3.30 -0.16
C GLU A 13 -12.88 -3.34 1.31
N SER A 14 -12.07 -2.74 2.19
CA SER A 14 -12.37 -2.65 3.61
C SER A 14 -11.65 -1.48 4.24
N VAL A 15 -12.26 -0.92 5.28
CA VAL A 15 -11.64 0.06 6.17
C VAL A 15 -12.09 -0.21 7.60
N SER A 16 -11.13 -0.27 8.51
CA SER A 16 -11.33 -0.42 9.94
C SER A 16 -10.48 0.64 10.65
N VAL A 17 -11.14 1.45 11.47
CA VAL A 17 -10.52 2.44 12.35
C VAL A 17 -11.02 2.15 13.74
N ILE A 18 -10.11 1.74 14.62
CA ILE A 18 -10.42 1.42 16.01
C ILE A 18 -9.62 2.38 16.88
N VAL A 19 -10.31 3.08 17.78
CA VAL A 19 -9.69 4.00 18.73
C VAL A 19 -8.72 3.23 19.62
N ASN A 20 -7.55 3.80 19.89
CA ASN A 20 -6.66 3.31 20.92
C ASN A 20 -7.03 3.96 22.26
N ASP A 21 -7.80 3.26 23.10
CA ASP A 21 -8.24 3.77 24.41
C ASP A 21 -7.08 4.07 25.38
N LYS A 22 -5.87 3.57 25.08
CA LYS A 22 -4.65 3.80 25.86
C LYS A 22 -3.81 4.98 25.32
N TYR A 23 -4.26 5.64 24.26
CA TYR A 23 -3.57 6.79 23.69
C TYR A 23 -3.49 7.95 24.67
N ASP A 24 -2.27 8.42 24.94
CA ASP A 24 -2.02 9.64 25.71
C ASP A 24 -1.39 10.70 24.81
N SER A 25 -2.16 11.74 24.48
CA SER A 25 -1.71 12.86 23.64
C SER A 25 -0.63 13.72 24.30
N LYS A 26 -0.37 13.54 25.60
CA LYS A 26 0.65 14.29 26.36
C LYS A 26 2.04 13.66 26.25
N LEU A 27 2.15 12.43 25.72
CA LEU A 27 3.45 11.81 25.52
C LEU A 27 4.28 12.59 24.49
N PRO A 28 5.60 12.72 24.70
CA PRO A 28 6.48 13.50 23.83
C PRO A 28 6.68 12.86 22.44
N SER A 29 6.41 11.55 22.33
CA SER A 29 6.47 10.82 21.07
C SER A 29 5.48 9.67 21.08
N HIS A 30 5.03 9.30 19.89
CA HIS A 30 4.22 8.11 19.64
C HIS A 30 4.96 7.22 18.64
N THR A 31 4.92 5.92 18.86
CA THR A 31 5.50 4.90 17.99
C THR A 31 4.39 4.09 17.35
N GLY A 32 4.66 3.50 16.20
CA GLY A 32 3.71 2.61 15.55
C GLY A 32 4.38 1.93 14.37
N ASP A 33 3.98 0.69 14.11
CA ASP A 33 4.41 0.01 12.90
C ASP A 33 3.35 0.19 11.83
N VAL A 34 3.81 0.65 10.68
CA VAL A 34 3.02 0.68 9.45
C VAL A 34 3.55 -0.43 8.56
N SER A 35 2.74 -1.47 8.36
CA SER A 35 3.04 -2.51 7.39
C SER A 35 2.20 -2.31 6.14
N SER A 36 2.77 -2.70 5.00
CA SER A 36 2.08 -2.61 3.73
C SER A 36 2.38 -3.80 2.85
N THR A 37 1.38 -4.24 2.10
CA THR A 37 1.52 -5.30 1.09
C THR A 37 0.98 -4.80 -0.23
N ILE A 38 1.79 -4.93 -1.27
CA ILE A 38 1.43 -4.55 -2.65
C ILE A 38 1.32 -5.83 -3.46
N THR A 39 0.17 -6.02 -4.11
CA THR A 39 -0.05 -7.13 -5.04
C THR A 39 -0.39 -6.56 -6.41
N LEU A 40 0.26 -7.06 -7.45
CA LEU A 40 0.01 -6.65 -8.82
C LEU A 40 -0.42 -7.86 -9.66
N ASN A 41 -1.58 -7.77 -10.28
CA ASN A 41 -2.17 -8.83 -11.09
C ASN A 41 -2.44 -8.31 -12.51
N PRO A 42 -1.78 -8.82 -13.56
CA PRO A 42 -2.15 -8.51 -14.94
C PRO A 42 -3.53 -9.08 -15.27
N HIS A 43 -4.27 -8.40 -16.15
CA HIS A 43 -5.54 -8.91 -16.67
C HIS A 43 -5.29 -10.14 -17.55
N LYS A 44 -6.18 -11.14 -17.48
CA LYS A 44 -5.99 -12.43 -18.17
C LYS A 44 -6.07 -12.31 -19.69
N GLU A 45 -6.89 -11.39 -20.19
CA GLU A 45 -7.21 -11.26 -21.62
C GLU A 45 -6.64 -10.00 -22.26
N ASP A 46 -6.27 -8.99 -21.45
CA ASP A 46 -5.85 -7.67 -21.95
C ASP A 46 -4.48 -7.33 -21.36
N PRO A 47 -3.39 -7.44 -22.14
CA PRO A 47 -2.04 -7.25 -21.64
C PRO A 47 -1.75 -5.82 -21.18
N ASN A 48 -2.63 -4.85 -21.51
CA ASN A 48 -2.47 -3.47 -21.12
C ASN A 48 -3.19 -3.14 -19.81
N LYS A 49 -3.95 -4.08 -19.22
CA LYS A 49 -4.72 -3.86 -18.00
C LYS A 49 -4.11 -4.57 -16.81
N TYR A 50 -4.12 -3.89 -15.68
CA TYR A 50 -3.55 -4.37 -14.43
C TYR A 50 -4.47 -4.02 -13.26
N LEU A 51 -4.55 -4.94 -12.30
CA LEU A 51 -5.13 -4.72 -10.98
C LEU A 51 -4.00 -4.61 -9.96
N LEU A 52 -3.90 -3.46 -9.30
CA LEU A 52 -3.01 -3.25 -8.17
C LEU A 52 -3.84 -3.26 -6.88
N ALA A 53 -3.48 -4.08 -5.91
CA ALA A 53 -4.06 -4.08 -4.58
C ALA A 53 -3.02 -3.59 -3.57
N LEU A 54 -3.47 -2.77 -2.61
CA LEU A 54 -2.67 -2.25 -1.51
C LEU A 54 -3.41 -2.52 -0.20
N GLU A 55 -2.73 -3.17 0.72
CA GLU A 55 -3.16 -3.37 2.10
C GLU A 55 -2.24 -2.59 3.02
N LEU A 56 -2.81 -1.83 3.96
CA LEU A 56 -2.10 -1.04 4.95
C LEU A 56 -2.62 -1.40 6.35
N LEU A 57 -1.69 -1.69 7.25
CA LEU A 57 -1.98 -1.93 8.66
C LEU A 57 -1.16 -0.98 9.52
N VAL A 58 -1.82 -0.30 10.45
CA VAL A 58 -1.21 0.54 11.48
C VAL A 58 -1.56 -0.09 12.83
N ARG A 59 -0.56 -0.66 13.50
CA ARG A 59 -0.73 -1.43 14.73
C ARG A 59 0.35 -1.08 15.76
N PRO A 60 0.06 -1.22 17.06
CA PRO A 60 1.07 -1.05 18.10
C PRO A 60 2.18 -2.07 17.92
N LYS A 61 3.40 -1.65 18.25
CA LYS A 61 4.45 -2.60 18.59
C LYS A 61 4.01 -3.39 19.82
N LYS A 62 4.38 -4.67 19.86
CA LYS A 62 4.11 -5.52 21.02
C LYS A 62 4.60 -4.81 22.29
N ASP A 63 3.75 -4.77 23.32
CA ASP A 63 4.00 -4.15 24.63
C ASP A 63 4.14 -2.60 24.63
N HIS A 64 3.88 -1.91 23.50
CA HIS A 64 3.95 -0.45 23.36
C HIS A 64 2.58 0.20 23.09
N GLU A 65 1.48 -0.34 23.63
CA GLU A 65 0.14 0.16 23.36
C GLU A 65 -0.13 1.58 23.89
N LYS A 66 0.52 1.99 24.99
CA LYS A 66 0.41 3.35 25.55
C LYS A 66 1.14 4.40 24.72
N ASP A 67 2.28 4.00 24.17
CA ASP A 67 3.10 4.85 23.29
C ASP A 67 2.60 4.79 21.84
N PHE A 68 1.50 4.07 21.58
CA PHE A 68 1.00 3.86 20.23
C PHE A 68 0.21 5.04 19.69
N LEU A 69 0.12 5.13 18.37
CA LEU A 69 -0.70 6.07 17.62
C LEU A 69 -2.19 6.05 18.10
N PRO A 70 -2.95 7.12 17.85
CA PRO A 70 -4.33 7.24 18.37
C PRO A 70 -5.32 6.22 17.81
N TYR A 71 -4.98 5.56 16.69
CA TYR A 71 -5.86 4.66 15.98
C TYR A 71 -5.14 3.40 15.50
N ASN A 72 -5.80 2.26 15.69
CA ASN A 72 -5.52 1.03 14.96
C ASN A 72 -6.23 1.09 13.61
N ILE A 73 -5.47 0.93 12.53
CA ILE A 73 -6.01 1.11 11.18
C ILE A 73 -5.74 -0.14 10.36
N ALA A 74 -6.76 -0.62 9.66
CA ALA A 74 -6.61 -1.60 8.59
C ALA A 74 -7.42 -1.12 7.40
N ILE A 75 -6.74 -0.86 6.27
CA ILE A 75 -7.41 -0.42 5.05
C ILE A 75 -6.86 -1.20 3.86
N LYS A 76 -7.79 -1.70 3.04
CA LYS A 76 -7.46 -2.44 1.82
C LYS A 76 -8.16 -1.79 0.64
N GLY A 77 -7.40 -1.52 -0.41
CA GLY A 77 -7.92 -0.97 -1.64
C GLY A 77 -7.36 -1.66 -2.87
N ARG A 78 -8.05 -1.48 -3.99
CA ARG A 78 -7.62 -1.94 -5.29
C ARG A 78 -7.85 -0.88 -6.36
N ALA A 79 -6.94 -0.83 -7.33
CA ALA A 79 -6.94 0.12 -8.43
C ALA A 79 -6.76 -0.63 -9.76
N PHE A 80 -7.56 -0.24 -10.73
CA PHE A 80 -7.55 -0.76 -12.09
C PHE A 80 -6.81 0.25 -12.97
N PHE A 81 -5.69 -0.19 -13.55
CA PHE A 81 -4.85 0.62 -14.41
C PHE A 81 -4.85 0.09 -15.84
N ALA A 82 -4.80 1.00 -16.80
CA ALA A 82 -4.66 0.69 -18.22
C ALA A 82 -3.49 1.47 -18.84
N PHE A 83 -2.65 0.79 -19.62
CA PHE A 83 -1.63 1.41 -20.46
C PHE A 83 -2.24 1.88 -21.79
N LYS A 84 -1.82 3.06 -22.25
CA LYS A 84 -2.30 3.63 -23.53
C LYS A 84 -1.73 2.87 -24.72
N ASP A 85 -0.43 2.56 -24.65
CA ASP A 85 0.32 1.84 -25.67
C ASP A 85 0.93 0.57 -25.05
N ALA A 86 1.34 -0.38 -25.89
CA ALA A 86 2.01 -1.59 -25.42
C ALA A 86 3.28 -1.23 -24.63
N CYS A 87 3.28 -1.57 -23.34
CA CYS A 87 4.43 -1.40 -22.46
C CYS A 87 5.04 -2.78 -22.17
N PRO A 88 6.38 -2.94 -22.24
CA PRO A 88 7.01 -4.19 -21.83
C PRO A 88 6.60 -4.56 -20.41
N ARG A 89 6.14 -5.81 -20.21
CA ARG A 89 5.56 -6.27 -18.95
C ARG A 89 6.40 -5.90 -17.72
N LYS A 90 7.71 -6.11 -17.76
CA LYS A 90 8.63 -5.78 -16.66
C LYS A 90 8.63 -4.28 -16.33
N GLU A 91 8.55 -3.44 -17.35
CA GLU A 91 8.50 -1.99 -17.19
C GLU A 91 7.14 -1.54 -16.66
N ALA A 92 6.05 -2.11 -17.19
CA ALA A 92 4.69 -1.88 -16.72
C ALA A 92 4.56 -2.22 -15.23
N GLU A 93 5.02 -3.40 -14.84
CA GLU A 93 4.99 -3.86 -13.45
C GLU A 93 5.82 -2.95 -12.53
N ARG A 94 7.03 -2.57 -12.94
CA ARG A 94 7.89 -1.65 -12.17
C ARG A 94 7.24 -0.28 -11.98
N VAL A 95 6.69 0.30 -13.05
CA VAL A 95 6.06 1.63 -13.02
C VAL A 95 4.79 1.59 -12.17
N LEU A 96 3.98 0.54 -12.24
CA LEU A 96 2.78 0.38 -11.42
C LEU A 96 3.11 0.12 -9.94
N GLN A 97 4.11 -0.70 -9.65
CA GLN A 97 4.54 -0.95 -8.27
C GLN A 97 4.97 0.33 -7.54
N LEU A 98 5.59 1.28 -8.25
CA LEU A 98 6.00 2.56 -7.66
C LEU A 98 4.90 3.61 -7.75
N ASN A 99 4.53 4.00 -8.97
CA ASN A 99 3.62 5.12 -9.22
C ASN A 99 2.17 4.72 -8.98
N GLY A 100 1.77 3.54 -9.44
CA GLY A 100 0.42 3.02 -9.19
C GLY A 100 0.15 2.80 -7.70
N ALA A 101 1.11 2.25 -6.96
CA ALA A 101 1.00 2.11 -5.50
C ALA A 101 0.96 3.48 -4.81
N SER A 102 1.78 4.45 -5.25
CA SER A 102 1.75 5.81 -4.72
C SER A 102 0.38 6.49 -4.91
N ILE A 103 -0.23 6.32 -6.09
CA ILE A 103 -1.57 6.83 -6.40
C ILE A 103 -2.60 6.19 -5.47
N LEU A 104 -2.64 4.85 -5.39
CA LEU A 104 -3.60 4.14 -4.55
C LEU A 104 -3.40 4.49 -3.07
N TYR A 105 -2.16 4.56 -2.60
CA TYR A 105 -1.83 4.99 -1.25
C TYR A 105 -2.34 6.39 -0.94
N GLY A 106 -2.19 7.35 -1.86
CA GLY A 106 -2.73 8.70 -1.70
C GLY A 106 -4.24 8.70 -1.49
N LEU A 107 -4.97 7.89 -2.26
CA LEU A 107 -6.42 7.73 -2.14
C LEU A 107 -6.81 7.11 -0.78
N LEU A 108 -6.12 6.04 -0.37
CA LEU A 108 -6.38 5.38 0.92
C LEU A 108 -6.02 6.27 2.12
N ARG A 109 -4.91 7.01 2.03
CA ARG A 109 -4.48 7.99 3.03
C ARG A 109 -5.52 9.10 3.22
N ALA A 110 -6.08 9.63 2.13
CA ALA A 110 -7.13 10.63 2.19
C ALA A 110 -8.40 10.07 2.87
N GLN A 111 -8.78 8.83 2.56
CA GLN A 111 -9.93 8.18 3.19
C GLN A 111 -9.75 8.02 4.71
N VAL A 112 -8.58 7.56 5.15
CA VAL A 112 -8.26 7.43 6.57
C VAL A 112 -8.34 8.79 7.27
N ALA A 113 -7.78 9.83 6.65
CA ALA A 113 -7.84 11.19 7.19
C ALA A 113 -9.28 11.70 7.32
N GLN A 114 -10.13 11.41 6.33
CA GLN A 114 -11.53 11.82 6.34
C GLN A 114 -12.34 11.13 7.45
N ILE A 115 -12.14 9.83 7.65
CA ILE A 115 -12.85 9.06 8.69
C ILE A 115 -12.41 9.51 10.09
N THR A 116 -11.10 9.62 10.29
CA THR A 116 -10.53 9.98 11.60
C THR A 116 -10.79 11.44 11.97
N ALA A 117 -11.01 12.34 11.01
CA ALA A 117 -11.33 13.75 11.29
C ALA A 117 -12.55 13.95 12.20
N GLN A 118 -13.49 12.99 12.21
CA GLN A 118 -14.70 13.01 13.04
C GLN A 118 -14.60 12.05 14.24
N SER A 119 -13.43 11.46 14.49
CA SER A 119 -13.19 10.51 15.59
C SER A 119 -12.63 11.21 16.84
N VAL A 120 -12.61 10.48 17.97
CA VAL A 120 -12.33 11.01 19.32
C VAL A 120 -10.99 11.74 19.45
N HIS A 121 -9.95 11.29 18.74
CA HIS A 121 -8.61 11.91 18.77
C HIS A 121 -8.33 12.81 17.57
N GLY A 122 -9.36 13.15 16.79
CA GLY A 122 -9.26 13.99 15.60
C GLY A 122 -8.55 13.33 14.42
N GLN A 123 -8.27 14.15 13.40
CA GLN A 123 -7.72 13.69 12.13
C GLN A 123 -6.37 13.01 12.29
N PHE A 124 -6.23 11.82 11.69
CA PHE A 124 -4.98 11.10 11.57
C PHE A 124 -4.55 10.99 10.12
N LEU A 125 -3.35 11.46 9.83
CA LEU A 125 -2.70 11.30 8.55
C LEU A 125 -1.78 10.08 8.63
N LEU A 126 -1.98 9.09 7.76
CA LEU A 126 -1.00 8.00 7.61
C LEU A 126 0.39 8.61 7.35
N PRO A 127 1.51 8.00 7.77
CA PRO A 127 2.84 8.51 7.48
C PRO A 127 3.20 8.29 6.01
N THR A 128 4.00 9.18 5.42
CA THR A 128 4.47 9.04 4.03
C THR A 128 5.23 7.73 3.83
N MET A 129 5.00 7.06 2.71
CA MET A 129 5.64 5.79 2.39
C MET A 129 6.67 5.96 1.28
N ASN A 130 7.83 5.33 1.45
CA ASN A 130 8.82 5.22 0.38
C ASN A 130 8.61 3.89 -0.38
N PHE A 131 7.86 3.94 -1.48
CA PHE A 131 7.62 2.76 -2.32
C PHE A 131 8.88 2.22 -3.00
N VAL A 132 9.93 3.04 -3.17
CA VAL A 132 11.20 2.56 -3.72
C VAL A 132 11.84 1.54 -2.79
N GLU A 133 11.95 1.87 -1.50
CA GLU A 133 12.51 0.97 -0.49
C GLU A 133 11.66 -0.30 -0.29
N LEU A 134 10.33 -0.16 -0.32
CA LEU A 134 9.41 -1.29 -0.17
C LEU A 134 9.54 -2.30 -1.32
N THR A 135 9.69 -1.81 -2.56
CA THR A 135 9.88 -2.69 -3.72
C THR A 135 11.24 -3.37 -3.73
N GLN A 136 12.29 -2.72 -3.21
CA GLN A 136 13.62 -3.31 -3.05
C GLN A 136 13.61 -4.42 -1.99
N ALA A 137 13.03 -4.16 -0.81
CA ALA A 137 12.89 -5.16 0.25
C ALA A 137 12.07 -6.39 -0.20
N GLN A 138 11.02 -6.18 -1.01
CA GLN A 138 10.21 -7.28 -1.57
C GLN A 138 10.93 -8.08 -2.67
N GLN A 139 11.90 -7.47 -3.37
CA GLN A 139 12.73 -8.18 -4.36
C GLN A 139 13.81 -9.00 -3.68
N GLU A 140 14.40 -8.51 -2.59
CA GLU A 140 15.40 -9.22 -1.78
C GLU A 140 14.80 -10.38 -0.98
N ALA A 141 13.53 -10.27 -0.57
CA ALA A 141 12.83 -11.32 0.18
C ALA A 141 12.24 -12.44 -0.70
N LYS A 142 12.23 -12.32 -2.04
CA LYS A 142 11.87 -13.42 -2.94
C LYS A 142 13.08 -14.32 -3.16
N PRO A 143 13.02 -15.63 -2.83
CA PRO A 143 14.13 -16.54 -3.12
C PRO A 143 14.44 -16.54 -4.61
N ALA A 144 15.72 -16.42 -4.95
CA ALA A 144 16.24 -16.66 -6.28
C ALA A 144 16.09 -18.15 -6.62
N ASP A 145 14.93 -18.56 -7.12
CA ASP A 145 14.73 -19.90 -7.68
C ASP A 145 14.19 -19.81 -9.10
N ALA A 146 15.12 -19.65 -10.04
CA ALA A 146 14.93 -19.93 -11.47
C ALA A 146 16.28 -20.10 -12.18
N THR A 147 17.21 -20.88 -11.63
CA THR A 147 18.30 -21.43 -12.45
C THR A 147 18.87 -22.71 -11.83
N LYS A 148 18.25 -23.84 -12.19
CA LYS A 148 18.92 -25.04 -12.72
C LYS A 148 17.89 -26.15 -12.95
N GLY A 149 17.27 -26.12 -14.12
CA GLY A 149 16.53 -27.25 -14.68
C GLY A 149 17.09 -27.61 -16.05
N LYS A 150 17.70 -28.80 -16.13
CA LYS A 150 18.04 -29.59 -17.35
C LYS A 150 19.17 -29.03 -18.21
N THR A 151 20.10 -29.85 -18.71
CA THR A 151 19.88 -30.97 -19.65
C THR A 151 21.22 -31.72 -19.85
N PRO A 152 21.26 -32.78 -20.67
CA PRO A 152 20.77 -34.15 -20.49
C PRO A 152 21.83 -35.11 -19.89
#